data_AF-A0A7J6S1H9-F1
#
_entry.id   AF-A0A7J6S1H9-F1
#
_cell.length_a   1.000
_cell.length_b   1.000
_cell.length_c   1.000
_cell.angle_alpha   90.00
_cell.angle_beta   90.00
_cell.angle_gamma   90.00
#
_symmetry.space_group_name_H-M   'P 1'
#
loop_
_entity.id
_entity.type
_entity.pdbx_description
1 polymer ?
#
loop_
_entity_poly.entity_id
_entity_poly.type
_entity_poly.pdbx_seq_one_letter_code
_entity_poly.pdbx_strand_id
1 'polypeptide(L)'
;MMNYFSMGLESKIGRDFERRRGQSQFWNKLRYGWEALRQIGKEVPTVKDYLSNVTETSSNELIFHTAYCEGQSGHHDEDGDDDDDNDDDEDPKGERNRILRGRGDKGIPDDKACSLPADRLLYDDAVSLDVLNIPSFAGGNDIWSRADHWWNRPAVSGRGKDKLKGAGSFSDGKLELLTYKDMLSFYLDVAFKIGNARRLYQGSGPFEFNFKKSTPTKRYYTYMQVDGEYYKVFNPDKACFSSSFATDYQMTTAVAVPAVKSSRKVVSRAAERYLSRKQGTAVPRYPSIYIFVNPTSGGNKAAELMKLGMEKMSFQETGLEADVSIFDIREGASGEKPAFMQLRELLDSPQGPVLGDYLRVVVAGGDGTVMWVLQELILHGINTDRVCIGIIPFGTGNDFSRATGWGASAPSDFPGSRLTGFRTWLKRWLSADVKKFDIWKVGVKLHDDGGVIYQLKNGEKVPLTEGNATDRPLKTLTKPMCNYFSTGV
;
A
#
# COMPACT_ATOMS: atom_id res chain seq x y z
N MET A 1 7.52 6.04 10.99
CA MET A 1 6.44 5.03 11.03
C MET A 1 6.93 3.82 10.27
N MET A 2 7.06 2.69 10.95
CA MET A 2 7.43 1.40 10.36
C MET A 2 6.18 0.52 10.49
N ASN A 3 5.74 -0.04 9.38
CA ASN A 3 4.42 -0.64 9.22
C ASN A 3 4.43 -2.13 9.58
N TYR A 4 3.78 -2.50 10.68
CA TYR A 4 3.68 -3.90 11.12
C TYR A 4 2.30 -4.27 11.67
N PHE A 5 1.28 -3.42 11.56
CA PHE A 5 -0.06 -3.70 12.10
C PHE A 5 -1.09 -3.98 11.00
N SER A 6 -0.72 -4.81 10.03
CA SER A 6 -1.66 -5.24 8.99
C SER A 6 -2.62 -6.35 9.44
N MET A 7 -2.38 -6.98 10.59
CA MET A 7 -3.17 -8.11 11.08
C MET A 7 -3.74 -7.78 12.46
N GLY A 8 -5.04 -7.96 12.59
CA GLY A 8 -5.87 -7.36 13.62
C GLY A 8 -5.63 -7.82 15.07
N LEU A 9 -4.65 -8.69 15.31
CA LEU A 9 -4.30 -9.15 16.65
C LEU A 9 -3.93 -7.98 17.57
N GLU A 10 -4.95 -7.63 18.35
CA GLU A 10 -5.11 -6.46 19.21
C GLU A 10 -4.04 -5.37 19.09
N SER A 11 -4.56 -4.19 18.77
CA SER A 11 -4.08 -2.86 19.18
C SER A 11 -3.40 -2.72 20.55
N LYS A 12 -3.17 -3.76 21.37
CA LYS A 12 -2.27 -3.77 22.52
C LYS A 12 -0.81 -3.96 22.09
N ILE A 13 -0.48 -4.91 21.22
CA ILE A 13 0.89 -5.04 20.67
C ILE A 13 1.24 -3.77 19.91
N GLY A 14 0.30 -3.25 19.12
CA GLY A 14 0.56 -2.01 18.39
C GLY A 14 0.57 -0.73 19.18
N ARG A 15 -0.22 -0.66 20.25
CA ARG A 15 -0.18 0.46 21.19
C ARG A 15 1.03 0.40 22.10
N ASP A 16 1.40 -0.78 22.63
CA ASP A 16 2.63 -0.96 23.42
C ASP A 16 3.89 -0.78 22.58
N PHE A 17 3.90 -1.26 21.33
CA PHE A 17 4.98 -1.01 20.40
C PHE A 17 5.06 0.48 20.03
N GLU A 18 3.97 1.12 19.59
CA GLU A 18 4.00 2.52 19.17
C GLU A 18 4.36 3.45 20.33
N ARG A 19 3.83 3.18 21.54
CA ARG A 19 4.19 3.92 22.77
C ARG A 19 5.66 3.78 23.14
N ARG A 20 6.28 2.64 22.83
CA ARG A 20 7.67 2.34 23.19
C ARG A 20 8.61 2.40 21.98
N ARG A 21 8.15 2.90 20.83
CA ARG A 21 8.89 2.90 19.56
C ARG A 21 10.16 3.74 19.70
N GLY A 22 11.30 3.13 19.38
CA GLY A 22 12.58 3.82 19.35
C GLY A 22 12.90 4.39 17.96
N GLN A 23 13.98 5.17 17.87
CA GLN A 23 14.50 5.67 16.59
C GLN A 23 15.22 4.59 15.76
N SER A 24 15.55 3.43 16.35
CA SER A 24 16.26 2.35 15.66
C SER A 24 15.32 1.36 14.99
N GLN A 25 15.47 1.21 13.67
CA GLN A 25 14.75 0.22 12.87
C GLN A 25 15.06 -1.22 13.30
N PHE A 26 16.29 -1.52 13.70
CA PHE A 26 16.67 -2.88 14.15
C PHE A 26 15.95 -3.28 15.44
N TRP A 27 15.98 -2.43 16.47
CA TRP A 27 15.31 -2.71 17.73
C TRP A 27 13.79 -2.79 17.60
N ASN A 28 13.24 -1.98 16.70
CA ASN A 28 11.83 -2.05 16.37
C ASN A 28 11.47 -3.43 15.77
N LYS A 29 12.26 -3.95 14.81
CA LYS A 29 12.09 -5.31 14.25
C LYS A 29 12.11 -6.41 15.31
N LEU A 30 13.08 -6.36 16.22
CA LEU A 30 13.20 -7.37 17.28
C LEU A 30 12.00 -7.36 18.23
N ARG A 31 11.53 -6.17 18.64
CA ARG A 31 10.33 -6.05 19.48
C ARG A 31 9.11 -6.64 18.78
N TYR A 32 8.96 -6.43 17.48
CA TYR A 32 7.89 -7.05 16.71
C TYR A 32 7.95 -8.57 16.73
N GLY A 33 9.14 -9.15 16.54
CA GLY A 33 9.32 -10.59 16.61
C GLY A 33 8.94 -11.17 17.95
N TRP A 34 9.36 -10.51 19.04
CA TRP A 34 8.99 -10.91 20.39
C TRP A 34 7.48 -10.92 20.60
N GLU A 35 6.78 -9.89 20.14
CA GLU A 35 5.33 -9.82 20.29
C GLU A 35 4.59 -10.80 19.37
N ALA A 36 5.12 -11.09 18.16
CA ALA A 36 4.59 -12.12 17.28
C ALA A 36 4.72 -13.52 17.91
N LEU A 37 5.86 -13.84 18.54
CA LEU A 37 6.08 -15.09 19.26
C LEU A 37 5.07 -15.28 20.41
N ARG A 38 4.66 -14.20 21.09
CA ARG A 38 3.65 -14.26 22.16
C ARG A 38 2.23 -14.57 21.69
N GLN A 39 1.99 -14.54 20.37
CA GLN A 39 0.70 -14.83 19.77
C GLN A 39 0.64 -16.25 19.18
N ILE A 40 1.74 -17.00 19.21
CA ILE A 40 1.74 -18.40 18.80
C ILE A 40 0.78 -19.19 19.71
N GLY A 41 -0.13 -19.93 19.08
CA GLY A 41 -1.09 -20.81 19.77
C GLY A 41 -2.40 -20.15 20.21
N LYS A 42 -2.64 -18.87 19.91
CA LYS A 42 -3.97 -18.27 20.11
C LYS A 42 -4.83 -18.44 18.86
N GLU A 43 -6.10 -18.75 19.06
CA GLU A 43 -7.09 -18.69 17.99
C GLU A 43 -7.29 -17.23 17.56
N VAL A 44 -7.06 -16.97 16.28
CA VAL A 44 -7.23 -15.65 15.66
C VAL A 44 -8.35 -15.79 14.64
N PRO A 45 -9.31 -14.85 14.60
CA PRO A 45 -10.34 -14.90 13.57
C PRO A 45 -9.70 -14.74 12.18
N THR A 46 -10.19 -15.54 11.25
CA THR A 46 -9.66 -15.67 9.90
C THR A 46 -10.39 -14.74 8.93
N VAL A 47 -9.83 -14.55 7.73
CA VAL A 47 -10.49 -13.90 6.58
C VAL A 47 -11.89 -14.50 6.35
N LYS A 48 -12.03 -15.83 6.47
CA LYS A 48 -13.31 -16.52 6.33
C LYS A 48 -14.33 -16.10 7.38
N ASP A 49 -13.91 -15.65 8.55
CA ASP A 49 -14.85 -15.28 9.61
C ASP A 49 -15.59 -13.98 9.31
N TYR A 50 -14.97 -13.02 8.62
CA TYR A 50 -15.55 -11.69 8.43
C TYR A 50 -15.77 -11.28 6.96
N LEU A 51 -15.06 -11.87 5.99
CA LEU A 51 -15.30 -11.66 4.56
C LEU A 51 -16.22 -12.74 4.01
N SER A 52 -17.08 -12.36 3.06
CA SER A 52 -18.00 -13.27 2.36
C SER A 52 -17.46 -13.68 0.99
N ASN A 53 -17.00 -12.70 0.20
CA ASN A 53 -16.40 -12.91 -1.11
C ASN A 53 -15.59 -11.67 -1.53
N VAL A 54 -14.76 -11.88 -2.55
CA VAL A 54 -14.02 -10.83 -3.25
C VAL A 54 -14.25 -10.99 -4.74
N THR A 55 -14.52 -9.89 -5.44
CA THR A 55 -14.82 -9.88 -6.87
C THR A 55 -14.02 -8.80 -7.60
N GLU A 56 -13.72 -9.03 -8.87
CA GLU A 56 -13.36 -7.98 -9.82
C GLU A 56 -14.61 -7.63 -10.63
N THR A 57 -15.11 -6.42 -10.43
CA THR A 57 -16.41 -5.99 -10.95
C THR A 57 -16.41 -5.71 -12.45
N SER A 58 -15.26 -5.33 -13.02
CA SER A 58 -15.12 -5.02 -14.45
C SER A 58 -15.22 -6.26 -15.34
N SER A 59 -14.65 -7.38 -14.88
CA SER A 59 -14.69 -8.69 -15.53
C SER A 59 -15.86 -9.56 -15.06
N ASN A 60 -16.61 -9.11 -14.05
CA ASN A 60 -17.59 -9.90 -13.31
C ASN A 60 -16.98 -11.22 -12.79
N GLU A 61 -15.70 -11.21 -12.43
CA GLU A 61 -14.98 -12.38 -11.95
C GLU A 61 -15.10 -12.50 -10.43
N LEU A 62 -15.62 -13.65 -9.97
CA LEU A 62 -15.49 -14.06 -8.57
C LEU A 62 -14.04 -14.51 -8.30
N ILE A 63 -13.32 -13.73 -7.50
CA ILE A 63 -11.94 -14.03 -7.12
C ILE A 63 -11.93 -15.19 -6.13
N PHE A 64 -12.68 -15.05 -5.02
CA PHE A 64 -12.97 -16.12 -4.08
C PHE A 64 -14.26 -15.87 -3.28
N HIS A 65 -14.83 -16.92 -2.70
CA HIS A 65 -15.84 -16.85 -1.64
C HIS A 65 -15.41 -17.64 -0.40
N THR A 66 -16.07 -17.41 0.74
CA THR A 66 -15.76 -18.04 2.03
C THR A 66 -16.88 -18.92 2.57
N ALA A 67 -18.05 -18.92 1.91
CA ALA A 67 -19.16 -19.79 2.30
C ALA A 67 -18.83 -21.26 2.03
N TYR A 68 -18.96 -22.09 3.06
CA TYR A 68 -18.90 -23.54 2.93
C TYR A 68 -20.30 -24.06 2.58
N CYS A 69 -20.42 -24.80 1.50
CA CYS A 69 -21.66 -25.40 1.05
C CYS A 69 -21.70 -26.83 1.62
N GLU A 70 -22.59 -27.13 2.57
CA GLU A 70 -22.78 -28.51 3.05
C GLU A 70 -23.11 -29.42 1.87
N GLY A 71 -22.32 -30.49 1.66
CA GLY A 71 -22.52 -31.46 0.57
C GLY A 71 -21.32 -31.69 -0.35
N GLN A 72 -20.26 -30.89 -0.26
CA GLN A 72 -18.99 -31.15 -0.98
C GLN A 72 -17.97 -31.85 -0.08
N SER A 73 -18.25 -33.11 0.27
CA SER A 73 -17.19 -34.02 0.69
C SER A 73 -16.43 -34.48 -0.55
N GLY A 74 -15.51 -33.64 -1.03
CA GLY A 74 -14.52 -34.06 -2.02
C GLY A 74 -13.38 -34.76 -1.28
N HIS A 75 -13.25 -36.07 -1.51
CA HIS A 75 -12.02 -36.80 -1.24
C HIS A 75 -10.82 -35.98 -1.74
N HIS A 76 -9.95 -35.57 -0.82
CA HIS A 76 -8.57 -35.32 -1.18
C HIS A 76 -7.94 -36.70 -1.32
N ASP A 77 -7.91 -37.20 -2.55
CA ASP A 77 -7.01 -38.29 -2.90
C ASP A 77 -5.60 -37.76 -2.65
N GLU A 78 -4.94 -38.32 -1.64
CA GLU A 78 -3.50 -38.30 -1.54
C GLU A 78 -2.99 -39.02 -2.77
N ASP A 79 -2.33 -38.29 -3.68
CA ASP A 79 -1.54 -38.90 -4.75
C ASP A 79 -0.52 -39.82 -4.07
N GLY A 80 -0.80 -41.13 -4.12
CA GLY A 80 0.09 -42.18 -3.68
C GLY A 80 1.29 -42.22 -4.61
N ASP A 81 2.46 -41.98 -4.04
CA ASP A 81 3.71 -42.45 -4.62
C ASP A 81 3.73 -43.97 -4.46
N ASP A 82 3.71 -44.67 -5.59
CA ASP A 82 4.03 -46.09 -5.71
C ASP A 82 5.45 -46.32 -5.18
N ASP A 83 5.58 -47.13 -4.12
CA ASP A 83 6.77 -47.92 -3.88
C ASP A 83 6.33 -49.28 -3.33
N ASP A 84 6.55 -50.29 -4.16
CA ASP A 84 6.54 -51.71 -3.81
C ASP A 84 7.43 -51.97 -2.59
N ASP A 85 6.92 -52.73 -1.60
CA ASP A 85 7.65 -53.90 -1.11
C ASP A 85 6.75 -54.77 -0.21
N ASN A 86 6.87 -56.07 -0.46
CA ASN A 86 6.21 -57.18 0.22
C ASN A 86 6.56 -57.21 1.73
N ASP A 87 5.62 -57.66 2.56
CA ASP A 87 5.79 -58.91 3.31
C ASP A 87 4.53 -59.26 4.12
N ASP A 88 4.25 -60.55 4.11
CA ASP A 88 3.17 -61.25 4.80
C ASP A 88 3.23 -61.10 6.33
N ASP A 89 2.07 -61.05 7.00
CA ASP A 89 1.78 -61.88 8.18
C ASP A 89 0.32 -61.73 8.66
N GLU A 90 -0.36 -62.87 8.78
CA GLU A 90 -1.66 -63.07 9.41
C GLU A 90 -1.54 -63.07 10.95
N ASP A 91 -2.46 -62.43 11.69
CA ASP A 91 -3.30 -63.07 12.74
C ASP A 91 -4.37 -62.06 13.28
N PRO A 92 -5.59 -62.50 13.67
CA PRO A 92 -6.72 -61.65 14.01
C PRO A 92 -6.98 -61.59 15.52
N LYS A 93 -7.54 -60.47 16.02
CA LYS A 93 -8.52 -60.38 17.14
C LYS A 93 -8.63 -58.93 17.63
N GLY A 94 -9.85 -58.42 17.76
CA GLY A 94 -10.06 -57.19 18.52
C GLY A 94 -11.37 -56.44 18.27
N GLU A 95 -12.52 -57.12 18.39
CA GLU A 95 -13.82 -56.46 18.52
C GLU A 95 -13.82 -55.43 19.66
N ARG A 96 -14.12 -54.14 19.36
CA ARG A 96 -14.97 -53.27 20.20
C ARG A 96 -15.63 -52.19 19.34
N ASN A 97 -16.77 -52.50 18.72
CA ASN A 97 -17.73 -51.48 18.31
C ASN A 97 -19.14 -51.91 18.74
N ARG A 98 -19.68 -51.20 19.74
CA ARG A 98 -21.05 -51.38 20.20
C ARG A 98 -21.69 -50.01 20.43
N ILE A 99 -22.86 -49.87 19.82
CA ILE A 99 -24.03 -49.03 20.18
C ILE A 99 -23.89 -47.52 19.90
N LEU A 100 -24.78 -46.82 19.17
CA LEU A 100 -26.21 -46.97 18.93
C LEU A 100 -26.63 -46.41 17.56
N ARG A 101 -27.43 -47.18 16.80
CA ARG A 101 -28.43 -46.64 15.87
C ARG A 101 -29.67 -46.26 16.66
N GLY A 102 -30.24 -45.09 16.40
CA GLY A 102 -31.55 -44.67 16.92
C GLY A 102 -32.21 -43.69 15.96
N ARG A 103 -33.32 -44.14 15.34
CA ARG A 103 -34.17 -43.46 14.36
C ARG A 103 -34.68 -42.10 14.82
N GLY A 104 -34.80 -41.18 13.86
CA GLY A 104 -35.52 -39.91 14.00
C GLY A 104 -35.68 -39.22 12.66
N ASP A 105 -36.38 -39.88 11.74
CA ASP A 105 -36.83 -39.35 10.45
C ASP A 105 -37.77 -38.17 10.71
N LYS A 106 -37.26 -36.95 10.55
CA LYS A 106 -38.04 -35.72 10.44
C LYS A 106 -37.44 -34.94 9.28
N GLY A 107 -38.23 -34.83 8.21
CA GLY A 107 -37.87 -34.23 6.93
C GLY A 107 -37.00 -32.99 7.09
N ILE A 108 -35.79 -33.11 6.54
CA ILE A 108 -34.87 -32.01 6.29
C ILE A 108 -35.49 -31.22 5.13
N PRO A 109 -35.67 -29.90 5.22
CA PRO A 109 -36.18 -29.13 4.09
C PRO A 109 -35.17 -29.18 2.94
N ASP A 110 -35.67 -29.50 1.74
CA ASP A 110 -34.95 -29.46 0.47
C ASP A 110 -34.06 -28.21 0.33
N ASP A 111 -32.76 -28.47 0.24
CA ASP A 111 -31.80 -27.87 -0.67
C ASP A 111 -32.07 -26.43 -1.14
N LYS A 112 -31.38 -25.47 -0.52
CA LYS A 112 -30.72 -24.43 -1.32
C LYS A 112 -29.32 -24.92 -1.63
N ALA A 113 -29.20 -25.68 -2.73
CA ALA A 113 -27.91 -25.93 -3.34
C ALA A 113 -27.17 -24.60 -3.45
N CYS A 114 -25.99 -24.55 -2.84
CA CYS A 114 -25.16 -23.36 -2.80
C CYS A 114 -24.84 -22.94 -4.24
N SER A 115 -25.39 -21.83 -4.70
CA SER A 115 -25.24 -21.35 -6.09
C SER A 115 -23.85 -20.80 -6.40
N LEU A 116 -22.88 -21.04 -5.53
CA LEU A 116 -21.51 -20.55 -5.64
C LEU A 116 -20.61 -21.64 -6.22
N PRO A 117 -19.66 -21.28 -7.10
CA PRO A 117 -18.84 -22.27 -7.79
C PRO A 117 -17.82 -22.89 -6.84
N ALA A 118 -17.72 -24.22 -6.84
CA ALA A 118 -16.81 -24.99 -5.98
C ALA A 118 -15.33 -24.63 -6.17
N ASP A 119 -14.97 -24.16 -7.37
CA ASP A 119 -13.62 -23.87 -7.84
C ASP A 119 -13.17 -22.43 -7.54
N ARG A 120 -13.79 -21.76 -6.55
CA ARG A 120 -13.41 -20.42 -6.05
C ARG A 120 -13.51 -20.29 -4.53
N LEU A 121 -13.44 -21.39 -3.80
CA LEU A 121 -13.45 -21.38 -2.33
C LEU A 121 -12.07 -20.96 -1.81
N LEU A 122 -12.02 -19.95 -0.94
CA LEU A 122 -10.85 -19.69 -0.11
C LEU A 122 -10.79 -20.78 0.95
N TYR A 123 -9.91 -21.76 0.79
CA TYR A 123 -9.77 -22.85 1.77
C TYR A 123 -8.74 -22.57 2.85
N ASP A 124 -7.93 -21.52 2.71
CA ASP A 124 -6.98 -21.12 3.74
C ASP A 124 -7.65 -20.42 4.93
N ASP A 125 -7.24 -20.81 6.13
CA ASP A 125 -7.56 -20.10 7.38
C ASP A 125 -6.68 -18.85 7.55
N ALA A 126 -6.60 -18.05 6.48
CA ALA A 126 -5.76 -16.88 6.42
C ALA A 126 -6.13 -15.88 7.52
N VAL A 127 -5.13 -15.34 8.22
CA VAL A 127 -5.33 -14.28 9.24
C VAL A 127 -5.34 -12.88 8.63
N SER A 128 -4.85 -12.74 7.39
CA SER A 128 -4.76 -11.47 6.68
C SER A 128 -5.08 -11.60 5.20
N LEU A 129 -5.61 -10.50 4.66
CA LEU A 129 -5.70 -10.23 3.24
C LEU A 129 -4.98 -8.91 2.98
N ASP A 130 -3.95 -8.95 2.14
CA ASP A 130 -3.13 -7.80 1.78
C ASP A 130 -3.27 -7.50 0.28
N VAL A 131 -3.28 -6.22 -0.06
CA VAL A 131 -3.48 -5.69 -1.42
C VAL A 131 -2.33 -4.73 -1.72
N LEU A 132 -1.54 -5.01 -2.73
CA LEU A 132 -0.37 -4.21 -3.10
C LEU A 132 -0.62 -3.45 -4.40
N ASN A 133 -0.12 -2.22 -4.45
CA ASN A 133 -0.01 -1.39 -5.65
C ASN A 133 1.45 -1.28 -6.13
N ILE A 134 2.41 -1.55 -5.25
CA ILE A 134 3.84 -1.45 -5.56
C ILE A 134 4.59 -2.69 -5.07
N PRO A 135 5.74 -3.03 -5.69
CA PRO A 135 6.60 -4.12 -5.24
C PRO A 135 7.43 -3.74 -4.00
N SER A 136 6.79 -3.11 -3.00
CA SER A 136 7.42 -2.66 -1.76
C SER A 136 6.39 -2.65 -0.63
N PHE A 137 6.52 -3.59 0.29
CA PHE A 137 5.70 -3.71 1.48
C PHE A 137 6.57 -3.58 2.75
N ALA A 138 6.04 -2.92 3.78
CA ALA A 138 6.69 -2.80 5.10
C ALA A 138 8.18 -2.39 5.07
N GLY A 139 8.56 -1.46 4.19
CA GLY A 139 9.93 -0.97 4.08
C GLY A 139 10.82 -1.76 3.11
N GLY A 140 10.30 -2.08 1.93
CA GLY A 140 11.09 -2.67 0.83
C GLY A 140 11.04 -4.18 0.69
N ASN A 141 10.01 -4.82 1.22
CA ASN A 141 9.76 -6.24 0.99
C ASN A 141 8.84 -6.40 -0.23
N ASP A 142 9.41 -6.81 -1.36
CA ASP A 142 8.61 -7.31 -2.48
C ASP A 142 8.09 -8.71 -2.10
N ILE A 143 6.94 -8.75 -1.43
CA ILE A 143 6.32 -10.00 -0.95
C ILE A 143 5.60 -10.74 -2.08
N TRP A 144 5.09 -10.02 -3.09
CA TRP A 144 4.45 -10.65 -4.23
C TRP A 144 5.46 -11.50 -4.99
N SER A 145 6.61 -10.95 -5.40
CA SER A 145 7.62 -11.70 -6.14
C SER A 145 8.16 -12.89 -5.34
N ARG A 146 8.31 -12.75 -4.01
CA ARG A 146 8.79 -13.83 -3.14
C ARG A 146 7.77 -14.93 -2.87
N ALA A 147 6.49 -14.60 -2.94
CA ALA A 147 5.41 -15.58 -2.83
C ALA A 147 5.39 -16.58 -4.00
N ASP A 148 6.12 -16.31 -5.09
CA ASP A 148 6.33 -17.23 -6.22
C ASP A 148 7.31 -18.35 -5.90
N HIS A 149 7.05 -19.06 -4.80
CA HIS A 149 7.90 -20.15 -4.36
C HIS A 149 7.24 -21.50 -4.61
N TRP A 150 8.07 -22.52 -4.86
CA TRP A 150 7.60 -23.88 -5.16
C TRP A 150 6.73 -24.47 -4.05
N TRP A 151 7.06 -24.23 -2.77
CA TRP A 151 6.32 -24.78 -1.62
C TRP A 151 4.97 -24.10 -1.32
N ASN A 152 4.73 -22.89 -1.83
CA ASN A 152 3.46 -22.21 -1.61
C ASN A 152 2.39 -22.89 -2.46
N ARG A 153 1.28 -23.32 -1.88
CA ARG A 153 0.12 -23.77 -2.65
C ARG A 153 -0.78 -22.56 -2.98
N PRO A 154 -1.61 -22.62 -4.04
CA PRO A 154 -2.68 -21.64 -4.23
C PRO A 154 -3.51 -21.50 -2.95
N ALA A 155 -4.10 -20.35 -2.67
CA ALA A 155 -4.98 -20.19 -1.50
C ALA A 155 -6.47 -20.40 -1.82
N VAL A 156 -6.80 -20.47 -3.12
CA VAL A 156 -8.17 -20.59 -3.64
C VAL A 156 -8.26 -21.85 -4.49
N SER A 157 -9.35 -22.61 -4.36
CA SER A 157 -9.63 -23.76 -5.24
C SER A 157 -9.70 -23.31 -6.72
N GLY A 158 -9.51 -24.25 -7.65
CA GLY A 158 -9.65 -23.98 -9.10
C GLY A 158 -8.65 -22.99 -9.72
N ARG A 159 -7.76 -22.38 -8.94
CA ARG A 159 -6.83 -21.34 -9.40
C ARG A 159 -5.39 -21.85 -9.38
N GLY A 160 -4.86 -22.17 -10.56
CA GLY A 160 -3.45 -22.56 -10.74
C GLY A 160 -2.48 -21.38 -10.62
N LYS A 161 -1.23 -21.66 -10.21
CA LYS A 161 -0.15 -20.66 -10.09
C LYS A 161 0.15 -19.92 -11.39
N ASP A 162 -0.06 -20.56 -12.54
CA ASP A 162 0.27 -20.00 -13.85
C ASP A 162 -0.49 -18.72 -14.20
N LYS A 163 -1.66 -18.52 -13.58
CA LYS A 163 -2.47 -17.31 -13.77
C LYS A 163 -2.02 -16.13 -12.90
N LEU A 164 -0.99 -16.31 -12.06
CA LEU A 164 -0.50 -15.32 -11.09
C LEU A 164 0.98 -14.98 -11.34
N LYS A 165 1.41 -14.98 -12.61
CA LYS A 165 2.79 -14.67 -13.04
C LYS A 165 2.95 -13.18 -13.34
N GLY A 166 4.09 -12.61 -12.95
CA GLY A 166 4.47 -11.22 -13.23
C GLY A 166 4.84 -10.46 -11.96
N ALA A 167 5.93 -9.69 -12.02
CA ALA A 167 6.29 -8.77 -10.94
C ALA A 167 5.41 -7.51 -11.04
N GLY A 168 4.85 -7.07 -9.92
CA GLY A 168 4.04 -5.85 -9.87
C GLY A 168 4.87 -4.60 -10.19
N SER A 169 4.20 -3.57 -10.69
CA SER A 169 4.77 -2.26 -10.98
C SER A 169 3.88 -1.16 -10.44
N PHE A 170 4.47 -0.04 -10.01
CA PHE A 170 3.70 1.12 -9.55
C PHE A 170 2.91 1.85 -10.64
N SER A 171 2.91 1.34 -11.87
CA SER A 171 2.41 2.03 -13.08
C SER A 171 1.82 1.06 -14.11
N ASP A 172 1.42 -0.14 -13.70
CA ASP A 172 0.84 -1.16 -14.58
C ASP A 172 -0.70 -1.21 -14.54
N GLY A 173 -1.32 -0.35 -13.72
CA GLY A 173 -2.76 -0.28 -13.52
C GLY A 173 -3.33 -1.52 -12.85
N LYS A 174 -2.55 -2.24 -12.04
CA LYS A 174 -2.99 -3.47 -11.37
C LYS A 174 -2.80 -3.41 -9.86
N LEU A 175 -3.55 -4.27 -9.16
CA LEU A 175 -3.32 -4.60 -7.75
C LEU A 175 -3.02 -6.08 -7.61
N GLU A 176 -2.14 -6.41 -6.68
CA GLU A 176 -1.84 -7.77 -6.26
C GLU A 176 -2.52 -8.12 -4.93
N LEU A 177 -3.32 -9.18 -4.90
CA LEU A 177 -3.98 -9.67 -3.69
C LEU A 177 -3.26 -10.91 -3.16
N LEU A 178 -2.96 -10.94 -1.88
CA LEU A 178 -2.29 -12.07 -1.21
C LEU A 178 -2.80 -12.28 0.22
N THR A 179 -2.52 -13.46 0.77
CA THR A 179 -2.87 -13.81 2.15
C THR A 179 -1.68 -14.34 2.92
N TYR A 180 -1.76 -14.22 4.25
CA TYR A 180 -0.92 -14.97 5.17
C TYR A 180 -1.76 -15.95 5.97
N LYS A 181 -1.28 -17.21 6.04
CA LYS A 181 -1.93 -18.27 6.82
C LYS A 181 -1.94 -17.95 8.31
N ASP A 182 -0.84 -17.41 8.82
CA ASP A 182 -0.67 -17.11 10.23
C ASP A 182 0.30 -15.94 10.45
N MET A 183 0.30 -15.41 11.67
CA MET A 183 1.13 -14.27 12.07
C MET A 183 2.63 -14.55 11.98
N LEU A 184 3.04 -15.80 12.22
CA LEU A 184 4.44 -16.18 12.22
C LEU A 184 4.98 -16.13 10.79
N SER A 185 4.25 -16.68 9.83
CA SER A 185 4.54 -16.63 8.40
C SER A 185 4.73 -15.20 7.92
N PHE A 186 3.81 -14.30 8.29
CA PHE A 186 3.95 -12.87 8.01
C PHE A 186 5.19 -12.26 8.64
N TYR A 187 5.42 -12.49 9.94
CA TYR A 187 6.57 -11.92 10.63
C TYR A 187 7.88 -12.36 9.99
N LEU A 188 7.98 -13.66 9.68
CA LEU A 188 9.14 -14.23 9.02
C LEU A 188 9.36 -13.60 7.64
N ASP A 189 8.31 -13.32 6.88
CA ASP A 189 8.42 -12.59 5.62
C ASP A 189 8.90 -11.15 5.81
N VAL A 190 8.34 -10.40 6.76
CA VAL A 190 8.74 -9.00 7.00
C VAL A 190 10.17 -8.91 7.55
N ALA A 191 10.58 -9.84 8.41
CA ALA A 191 11.90 -9.84 9.04
C ALA A 191 12.99 -10.44 8.15
N PHE A 192 12.71 -11.60 7.56
CA PHE A 192 13.68 -12.46 6.88
C PHE A 192 13.39 -12.69 5.40
N LYS A 193 12.25 -12.20 4.90
CA LYS A 193 11.91 -12.22 3.46
C LYS A 193 11.83 -13.65 2.89
N ILE A 194 11.19 -14.56 3.64
CA ILE A 194 11.10 -15.99 3.32
C ILE A 194 10.19 -16.26 2.11
N GLY A 195 9.07 -15.55 1.98
CA GLY A 195 8.11 -15.73 0.90
C GLY A 195 6.98 -16.71 1.26
N ASN A 196 6.47 -16.67 2.49
CA ASN A 196 5.34 -17.46 2.97
C ASN A 196 3.96 -16.90 2.58
N ALA A 197 3.90 -15.67 2.06
CA ALA A 197 2.69 -15.11 1.46
C ALA A 197 2.14 -16.01 0.34
N ARG A 198 0.81 -16.07 0.20
CA ARG A 198 0.14 -16.82 -0.87
C ARG A 198 -0.58 -15.88 -1.81
N ARG A 199 -0.27 -15.96 -3.11
CA ARG A 199 -0.89 -15.14 -4.14
C ARG A 199 -2.35 -15.58 -4.37
N LEU A 200 -3.27 -14.61 -4.43
CA LEU A 200 -4.68 -14.83 -4.74
C LEU A 200 -5.06 -14.35 -6.14
N TYR A 201 -4.70 -13.10 -6.46
CA TYR A 201 -5.18 -12.42 -7.67
C TYR A 201 -4.23 -11.33 -8.10
N GLN A 202 -4.19 -11.04 -9.40
CA GLN A 202 -3.64 -9.80 -9.94
C GLN A 202 -4.56 -9.32 -11.05
N GLY A 203 -4.98 -8.05 -11.01
CA GLY A 203 -5.84 -7.49 -12.04
C GLY A 203 -6.03 -5.99 -11.91
N SER A 204 -6.82 -5.41 -12.80
CA SER A 204 -6.97 -3.96 -12.93
C SER A 204 -8.17 -3.39 -12.17
N GLY A 205 -8.96 -4.25 -11.52
CA GLY A 205 -10.13 -3.83 -10.77
C GLY A 205 -11.22 -3.24 -11.67
N PRO A 206 -12.22 -2.55 -11.10
CA PRO A 206 -12.38 -2.30 -9.67
C PRO A 206 -12.65 -3.57 -8.86
N PHE A 207 -12.15 -3.61 -7.63
CA PHE A 207 -12.37 -4.74 -6.72
C PHE A 207 -13.42 -4.43 -5.67
N GLU A 208 -14.27 -5.40 -5.34
CA GLU A 208 -15.24 -5.30 -4.25
C GLU A 208 -15.04 -6.45 -3.26
N PHE A 209 -14.80 -6.08 -2.01
CA PHE A 209 -14.61 -6.98 -0.88
C PHE A 209 -15.87 -6.92 -0.04
N ASN A 210 -16.67 -7.98 -0.05
CA ASN A 210 -17.97 -8.01 0.61
C ASN A 210 -17.84 -8.64 2.00
N PHE A 211 -18.25 -7.92 3.04
CA PHE A 211 -18.14 -8.37 4.43
C PHE A 211 -19.43 -9.06 4.89
N LYS A 212 -19.31 -9.92 5.91
CA LYS A 212 -20.45 -10.55 6.55
C LYS A 212 -21.17 -9.55 7.45
N LYS A 213 -22.50 -9.49 7.33
CA LYS A 213 -23.33 -8.62 8.17
C LYS A 213 -23.40 -9.14 9.60
N SER A 214 -23.26 -8.24 10.58
CA SER A 214 -23.44 -8.59 12.00
C SER A 214 -24.89 -8.98 12.31
N THR A 215 -25.06 -9.93 13.23
CA THR A 215 -26.35 -10.35 13.79
C THR A 215 -26.44 -9.96 15.27
N PRO A 216 -27.62 -10.04 15.91
CA PRO A 216 -27.74 -9.83 17.35
C PRO A 216 -26.82 -10.73 18.19
N THR A 217 -26.48 -11.91 17.70
CA THR A 217 -25.65 -12.92 18.38
C THR A 217 -24.18 -12.88 17.98
N LYS A 218 -23.83 -12.34 16.80
CA LYS A 218 -22.45 -12.31 16.30
C LYS A 218 -22.13 -10.95 15.67
N ARG A 219 -21.20 -10.23 16.27
CA ARG A 219 -20.71 -8.93 15.77
C ARG A 219 -19.41 -9.12 15.01
N TYR A 220 -19.36 -8.61 13.78
CA TYR A 220 -18.15 -8.60 12.97
C TYR A 220 -17.43 -7.27 13.07
N TYR A 221 -16.11 -7.36 13.18
CA TYR A 221 -15.22 -6.23 13.04
C TYR A 221 -13.95 -6.70 12.34
N THR A 222 -13.22 -5.76 11.77
CA THR A 222 -11.89 -6.01 11.21
C THR A 222 -10.99 -4.82 11.47
N TYR A 223 -9.69 -5.05 11.45
CA TYR A 223 -8.72 -3.98 11.34
C TYR A 223 -8.35 -3.80 9.88
N MET A 224 -8.11 -2.55 9.51
CA MET A 224 -7.67 -2.18 8.17
C MET A 224 -6.47 -1.25 8.26
N GLN A 225 -5.57 -1.40 7.30
CA GLN A 225 -4.47 -0.47 7.09
C GLN A 225 -4.53 0.07 5.66
N VAL A 226 -4.36 1.38 5.51
CA VAL A 226 -4.16 2.04 4.20
C VAL A 226 -2.89 2.87 4.32
N ASP A 227 -1.83 2.53 3.59
CA ASP A 227 -0.55 3.27 3.56
C ASP A 227 0.06 3.65 4.93
N GLY A 228 -0.20 2.84 5.97
CA GLY A 228 0.29 3.13 7.34
C GLY A 228 -0.69 3.88 8.24
N GLU A 229 -1.86 4.28 7.73
CA GLU A 229 -2.99 4.69 8.56
C GLU A 229 -3.81 3.47 8.99
N TYR A 230 -4.14 3.40 10.27
CA TYR A 230 -4.78 2.22 10.87
C TYR A 230 -6.20 2.51 11.30
N TYR A 231 -7.09 1.55 11.06
CA TYR A 231 -8.50 1.65 11.34
C TYR A 231 -9.00 0.39 12.03
N LYS A 232 -9.92 0.55 12.99
CA LYS A 232 -10.78 -0.53 13.47
C LYS A 232 -12.19 -0.26 12.95
N VAL A 233 -12.73 -1.22 12.20
CA VAL A 233 -14.01 -1.08 11.52
C VAL A 233 -14.99 -2.09 12.10
N PHE A 234 -16.10 -1.60 12.64
CA PHE A 234 -17.21 -2.42 13.12
C PHE A 234 -18.34 -2.45 12.09
N ASN A 235 -18.93 -3.63 11.92
CA ASN A 235 -20.00 -3.90 10.96
C ASN A 235 -19.74 -3.33 9.54
N PRO A 236 -18.56 -3.64 8.93
CA PRO A 236 -18.30 -3.27 7.53
C PRO A 236 -19.32 -3.93 6.60
N ASP A 237 -19.74 -3.22 5.57
CA ASP A 237 -20.57 -3.72 4.47
C ASP A 237 -19.67 -4.17 3.32
N LYS A 238 -18.88 -3.23 2.79
CA LYS A 238 -17.94 -3.50 1.69
C LYS A 238 -16.74 -2.58 1.67
N ALA A 239 -15.64 -3.07 1.11
CA ALA A 239 -14.48 -2.26 0.72
C ALA A 239 -14.30 -2.31 -0.81
N CYS A 240 -14.15 -1.15 -1.43
CA CYS A 240 -14.05 -1.00 -2.88
C CYS A 240 -12.70 -0.39 -3.24
N PHE A 241 -12.04 -0.92 -4.27
CA PHE A 241 -10.77 -0.43 -4.81
C PHE A 241 -10.98 -0.02 -6.25
N SER A 242 -10.76 1.25 -6.56
CA SER A 242 -10.95 1.80 -7.91
C SER A 242 -9.70 2.56 -8.34
N SER A 243 -9.32 2.40 -9.60
CA SER A 243 -8.11 3.02 -10.16
C SER A 243 -8.29 4.52 -10.37
N SER A 244 -7.16 5.21 -10.48
CA SER A 244 -7.06 6.66 -10.73
C SER A 244 -7.85 7.14 -11.94
N PHE A 245 -8.05 6.31 -12.97
CA PHE A 245 -8.86 6.65 -14.16
C PHE A 245 -10.33 6.95 -13.85
N ALA A 246 -10.83 6.52 -12.68
CA ALA A 246 -12.19 6.77 -12.21
C ALA A 246 -12.26 7.87 -11.11
N THR A 247 -11.17 8.59 -10.83
CA THR A 247 -11.08 9.56 -9.72
C THR A 247 -10.19 10.77 -10.04
N ASP A 248 -10.21 11.79 -9.19
CA ASP A 248 -9.33 12.97 -9.31
C ASP A 248 -7.86 12.70 -8.89
N TYR A 249 -7.55 11.47 -8.43
CA TYR A 249 -6.22 11.13 -7.92
C TYR A 249 -5.29 10.67 -9.04
N GLN A 250 -4.76 11.61 -9.81
CA GLN A 250 -3.72 11.32 -10.81
C GLN A 250 -2.34 11.76 -10.32
N MET A 251 -1.35 10.87 -10.42
CA MET A 251 0.02 11.19 -10.06
C MET A 251 1.00 10.87 -11.20
N THR A 252 1.85 11.85 -11.50
CA THR A 252 3.06 11.64 -12.27
C THR A 252 4.24 11.76 -11.31
N THR A 253 5.22 10.86 -11.40
CA THR A 253 6.38 10.80 -10.50
C THR A 253 7.71 10.91 -11.24
N ALA A 254 8.70 11.50 -10.57
CA ALA A 254 10.09 11.44 -10.97
C ALA A 254 10.71 10.10 -10.52
N VAL A 255 11.28 9.34 -11.46
CA VAL A 255 11.90 8.05 -11.25
C VAL A 255 13.42 8.19 -11.38
N ALA A 256 14.15 7.73 -10.38
CA ALA A 256 15.61 7.83 -10.38
C ALA A 256 16.23 6.99 -11.51
N VAL A 257 17.09 7.61 -12.31
CA VAL A 257 17.87 6.91 -13.34
C VAL A 257 19.12 6.30 -12.69
N PRO A 258 19.39 4.99 -12.88
CA PRO A 258 20.62 4.37 -12.40
C PRO A 258 21.86 5.04 -13.01
N ALA A 259 22.91 5.24 -12.23
CA ALA A 259 24.14 5.93 -12.64
C ALA A 259 24.76 5.37 -13.94
N VAL A 260 24.63 4.06 -14.19
CA VAL A 260 25.18 3.36 -15.37
C VAL A 260 24.39 3.68 -16.66
N LYS A 261 23.10 4.04 -16.56
CA LYS A 261 22.23 4.35 -17.71
C LYS A 261 22.14 5.86 -18.02
N SER A 262 22.93 6.69 -17.33
CA SER A 262 22.96 8.16 -17.46
C SER A 262 23.57 8.66 -18.78
N SER A 263 23.36 7.98 -19.90
CA SER A 263 23.83 8.40 -21.23
C SER A 263 22.86 9.37 -21.93
N ARG A 264 21.69 9.66 -21.35
CA ARG A 264 20.84 10.74 -21.84
C ARG A 264 21.60 12.05 -21.69
N LYS A 265 22.03 12.60 -22.84
CA LYS A 265 22.47 14.00 -22.94
C LYS A 265 21.44 14.82 -22.20
N VAL A 266 21.82 15.39 -21.06
CA VAL A 266 21.10 16.50 -20.46
C VAL A 266 20.87 17.46 -21.61
N VAL A 267 19.61 17.63 -22.03
CA VAL A 267 19.30 18.44 -23.20
C VAL A 267 19.70 19.86 -22.82
N SER A 268 20.91 20.27 -23.22
CA SER A 268 21.32 21.64 -23.07
C SER A 268 20.41 22.41 -24.02
N ARG A 269 19.40 23.09 -23.46
CA ARG A 269 18.54 24.00 -24.23
C ARG A 269 19.30 25.25 -24.71
N ALA A 270 20.63 25.24 -24.68
CA ALA A 270 21.49 26.32 -25.14
C ALA A 270 21.24 26.70 -26.61
N ALA A 271 20.99 25.72 -27.48
CA ALA A 271 20.65 25.96 -28.89
C ALA A 271 19.24 26.58 -29.04
N GLU A 272 18.25 26.05 -28.31
CA GLU A 272 16.88 26.61 -28.27
C GLU A 272 16.87 28.04 -27.69
N ARG A 273 17.72 28.34 -26.71
CA ARG A 273 17.94 29.68 -26.13
C ARG A 273 18.56 30.66 -27.12
N TYR A 274 19.55 30.23 -27.89
CA TYR A 274 20.14 31.06 -28.92
C TYR A 274 19.10 31.44 -29.98
N LEU A 275 18.27 30.47 -30.40
CA LEU A 275 17.21 30.70 -31.38
C LEU A 275 16.09 31.60 -30.83
N SER A 276 15.64 31.39 -29.59
CA SER A 276 14.58 32.20 -28.96
C SER A 276 15.05 33.64 -28.64
N ARG A 277 16.29 33.85 -28.19
CA ARG A 277 16.88 35.20 -28.07
C ARG A 277 16.93 35.93 -29.41
N LYS A 278 17.26 35.21 -30.49
CA LYS A 278 17.34 35.78 -31.85
C LYS A 278 15.95 36.10 -32.43
N GLN A 279 14.90 35.42 -31.96
CA GLN A 279 13.51 35.58 -32.41
C GLN A 279 12.66 36.49 -31.51
N GLY A 280 13.19 37.03 -30.41
CA GLY A 280 12.45 37.94 -29.51
C GLY A 280 11.32 37.26 -28.72
N THR A 281 11.27 35.92 -28.70
CA THR A 281 10.29 35.14 -27.94
C THR A 281 10.73 34.98 -26.49
N ALA A 282 9.80 35.00 -25.53
CA ALA A 282 10.09 34.73 -24.12
C ALA A 282 10.82 33.38 -23.98
N VAL A 283 12.05 33.40 -23.48
CA VAL A 283 12.85 32.20 -23.25
C VAL A 283 12.15 31.37 -22.16
N PRO A 284 11.91 30.06 -22.35
CA PRO A 284 11.49 29.21 -21.24
C PRO A 284 12.57 29.28 -20.16
N ARG A 285 12.20 29.77 -18.97
CA ARG A 285 13.10 29.76 -17.83
C ARG A 285 13.51 28.31 -17.55
N TYR A 286 14.67 28.16 -16.95
CA TYR A 286 15.20 26.90 -16.46
C TYR A 286 14.14 26.09 -15.70
N PRO A 287 14.18 24.75 -15.72
CA PRO A 287 13.25 23.93 -14.95
C PRO A 287 13.19 24.40 -13.50
N SER A 288 11.97 24.55 -12.97
CA SER A 288 11.78 24.92 -11.57
C SER A 288 11.60 23.67 -10.70
N ILE A 289 12.28 23.66 -9.55
CA ILE A 289 12.13 22.64 -8.51
C ILE A 289 11.49 23.28 -7.29
N TYR A 290 10.35 22.74 -6.86
CA TYR A 290 9.67 23.12 -5.63
C TYR A 290 9.89 22.02 -4.59
N ILE A 291 10.66 22.30 -3.54
CA ILE A 291 10.97 21.35 -2.48
C ILE A 291 10.07 21.62 -1.28
N PHE A 292 9.14 20.70 -1.00
CA PHE A 292 8.27 20.75 0.18
C PHE A 292 8.88 19.91 1.29
N VAL A 293 9.27 20.58 2.37
CA VAL A 293 9.99 19.98 3.49
C VAL A 293 9.01 19.70 4.62
N ASN A 294 8.97 18.45 5.10
CA ASN A 294 8.35 18.09 6.36
C ASN A 294 9.43 18.03 7.46
N PRO A 295 9.61 19.08 8.29
CA PRO A 295 10.76 19.19 9.18
C PRO A 295 10.79 18.12 10.28
N THR A 296 9.67 17.47 10.59
CA THR A 296 9.61 16.39 11.60
C THR A 296 10.03 15.03 11.05
N SER A 297 10.30 14.93 9.74
CA SER A 297 10.70 13.66 9.10
C SER A 297 12.16 13.30 9.38
N GLY A 298 12.46 12.00 9.39
CA GLY A 298 13.83 11.49 9.50
C GLY A 298 14.50 11.71 10.85
N GLY A 299 13.73 11.83 11.94
CA GLY A 299 14.27 12.23 13.25
C GLY A 299 14.72 13.69 13.25
N ASN A 300 13.94 14.56 12.60
CA ASN A 300 14.21 15.97 12.38
C ASN A 300 15.39 16.29 11.42
N LYS A 301 15.93 15.30 10.70
CA LYS A 301 16.97 15.54 9.69
C LYS A 301 16.48 16.42 8.54
N ALA A 302 15.21 16.29 8.15
CA ALA A 302 14.63 17.14 7.11
C ALA A 302 14.65 18.64 7.50
N ALA A 303 14.59 18.96 8.80
CA ALA A 303 14.67 20.34 9.28
C ALA A 303 16.02 21.01 9.00
N GLU A 304 17.09 20.25 8.71
CA GLU A 304 18.40 20.82 8.35
C GLU A 304 18.32 21.67 7.09
N LEU A 305 17.47 21.33 6.12
CA LEU A 305 17.22 22.18 4.95
C LEU A 305 16.67 23.55 5.34
N MET A 306 15.71 23.57 6.26
CA MET A 306 15.09 24.83 6.70
C MET A 306 16.08 25.72 7.45
N LYS A 307 17.03 25.12 8.19
CA LYS A 307 18.08 25.85 8.91
C LYS A 307 19.07 26.57 7.99
N LEU A 308 19.12 26.23 6.70
CA LEU A 308 19.96 26.92 5.72
C LEU A 308 19.43 28.33 5.39
N GLY A 309 18.17 28.64 5.72
CA GLY A 309 17.55 29.94 5.42
C GLY A 309 17.41 30.22 3.91
N MET A 310 17.44 29.18 3.09
CA MET A 310 17.35 29.28 1.63
C MET A 310 15.92 29.03 1.17
N GLU A 311 15.13 30.07 0.99
CA GLU A 311 13.79 29.94 0.42
C GLU A 311 13.83 29.81 -1.11
N LYS A 312 14.74 30.55 -1.75
CA LYS A 312 14.92 30.56 -3.21
C LYS A 312 16.40 30.60 -3.57
N MET A 313 16.80 29.82 -4.57
CA MET A 313 18.15 29.85 -5.12
C MET A 313 18.17 29.43 -6.58
N SER A 314 19.14 29.93 -7.34
CA SER A 314 19.43 29.41 -8.68
C SER A 314 20.55 28.37 -8.58
N PHE A 315 20.27 27.19 -9.11
CA PHE A 315 21.24 26.11 -9.25
C PHE A 315 21.84 26.16 -10.65
N GLN A 316 23.16 26.24 -10.73
CA GLN A 316 23.91 26.17 -11.98
C GLN A 316 25.05 25.17 -11.84
N GLU A 317 25.14 24.27 -12.82
CA GLU A 317 26.24 23.34 -13.02
C GLU A 317 26.36 22.98 -14.51
N THR A 318 27.46 22.38 -14.95
CA THR A 318 27.73 22.14 -16.38
C THR A 318 26.56 21.44 -17.08
N GLY A 319 25.84 22.19 -17.92
CA GLY A 319 24.67 21.71 -18.68
C GLY A 319 23.35 21.64 -17.91
N LEU A 320 23.33 21.93 -16.60
CA LEU A 320 22.15 21.89 -15.74
C LEU A 320 21.93 23.24 -15.07
N GLU A 321 20.73 23.78 -15.22
CA GLU A 321 20.33 25.00 -14.52
C GLU A 321 18.88 24.89 -14.11
N ALA A 322 18.55 25.38 -12.91
CA ALA A 322 17.22 25.30 -12.33
C ALA A 322 17.00 26.39 -11.28
N ASP A 323 15.79 26.92 -11.19
CA ASP A 323 15.36 27.71 -10.03
C ASP A 323 14.79 26.76 -8.98
N VAL A 324 15.30 26.86 -7.76
CA VAL A 324 14.91 25.99 -6.65
C VAL A 324 14.23 26.83 -5.58
N SER A 325 13.01 26.46 -5.22
CA SER A 325 12.28 27.04 -4.09
C SER A 325 12.06 25.98 -3.03
N ILE A 326 12.25 26.33 -1.76
CA ILE A 326 12.16 25.41 -0.61
C ILE A 326 11.12 25.97 0.37
N PHE A 327 10.18 25.12 0.78
CA PHE A 327 9.04 25.50 1.61
C PHE A 327 8.85 24.55 2.79
N ASP A 328 8.47 25.09 3.94
CA ASP A 328 7.97 24.29 5.06
C ASP A 328 6.50 23.94 4.84
N ILE A 329 6.15 22.65 4.86
CA ILE A 329 4.75 22.24 4.67
C ILE A 329 3.80 22.74 5.77
N ARG A 330 4.34 23.16 6.92
CA ARG A 330 3.56 23.64 8.06
C ARG A 330 3.06 25.08 7.89
N GLU A 331 3.60 25.81 6.92
CA GLU A 331 3.21 27.19 6.64
C GLU A 331 1.83 27.25 5.96
N GLY A 332 0.97 28.15 6.46
CA GLY A 332 -0.40 28.34 5.97
C GLY A 332 -1.38 27.23 6.35
N ALA A 333 -2.67 27.53 6.24
CA ALA A 333 -3.74 26.54 6.39
C ALA A 333 -3.80 25.60 5.16
N SER A 334 -4.28 24.37 5.34
CA SER A 334 -4.53 23.44 4.24
C SER A 334 -5.51 24.04 3.23
N GLY A 335 -5.21 23.91 1.93
CA GLY A 335 -5.98 24.57 0.85
C GLY A 335 -5.71 26.07 0.69
N GLU A 336 -4.95 26.70 1.59
CA GLU A 336 -4.57 28.12 1.53
C GLU A 336 -3.04 28.31 1.69
N LYS A 337 -2.25 27.35 1.22
CA LYS A 337 -0.81 27.33 1.41
C LYS A 337 -0.09 28.23 0.41
N PRO A 338 0.68 29.24 0.86
CA PRO A 338 1.34 30.20 -0.04
C PRO A 338 2.25 29.54 -1.09
N ALA A 339 2.94 28.46 -0.72
CA ALA A 339 3.81 27.71 -1.62
C ALA A 339 3.07 27.07 -2.80
N PHE A 340 1.87 26.53 -2.56
CA PHE A 340 1.05 25.90 -3.60
C PHE A 340 0.37 26.96 -4.47
N MET A 341 -0.02 28.10 -3.90
CA MET A 341 -0.48 29.25 -4.68
C MET A 341 0.61 29.76 -5.63
N GLN A 342 1.85 29.92 -5.16
CA GLN A 342 3.00 30.30 -5.99
C GLN A 342 3.29 29.28 -7.09
N LEU A 343 3.14 27.99 -6.81
CA LEU A 343 3.31 26.93 -7.80
C LEU A 343 2.23 27.03 -8.88
N ARG A 344 0.97 27.19 -8.49
CA ARG A 344 -0.16 27.36 -9.42
C ARG A 344 0.02 28.58 -10.32
N GLU A 345 0.38 29.73 -9.74
CA GLU A 345 0.64 30.96 -10.48
C GLU A 345 1.73 30.74 -11.55
N LEU A 346 2.83 30.04 -11.20
CA LEU A 346 3.87 29.70 -12.16
C LEU A 346 3.35 28.80 -13.28
N LEU A 347 2.57 27.76 -12.97
CA LEU A 347 2.00 26.86 -13.99
C LEU A 347 1.05 27.59 -14.95
N ASP A 348 0.24 28.51 -14.42
CA ASP A 348 -0.74 29.29 -15.20
C ASP A 348 -0.08 30.45 -15.98
N SER A 349 1.13 30.84 -15.59
CA SER A 349 1.90 31.89 -16.25
C SER A 349 2.53 31.45 -17.58
N PRO A 350 2.81 32.39 -18.52
CA PRO A 350 3.63 32.11 -19.70
C PRO A 350 5.05 31.62 -19.39
N GLN A 351 5.52 31.80 -18.15
CA GLN A 351 6.83 31.35 -17.68
C GLN A 351 6.82 29.91 -17.15
N GLY A 352 5.65 29.28 -17.06
CA GLY A 352 5.49 27.90 -16.64
C GLY A 352 6.13 26.88 -17.60
N PRO A 353 6.21 25.61 -17.21
CA PRO A 353 6.74 24.56 -18.07
C PRO A 353 5.93 24.47 -19.36
N VAL A 354 6.63 24.41 -20.50
CA VAL A 354 6.02 24.22 -21.82
C VAL A 354 5.23 22.90 -21.84
N LEU A 355 4.18 22.83 -22.66
CA LEU A 355 3.38 21.61 -22.82
C LEU A 355 4.28 20.41 -23.16
N GLY A 356 4.21 19.35 -22.35
CA GLY A 356 5.07 18.17 -22.46
C GLY A 356 6.29 18.17 -21.52
N ASP A 357 6.52 19.25 -20.78
CA ASP A 357 7.51 19.35 -19.69
C ASP A 357 6.80 19.40 -18.32
N TYR A 358 7.51 19.05 -17.25
CA TYR A 358 6.95 18.92 -15.90
C TYR A 358 7.62 19.85 -14.91
N LEU A 359 6.83 20.57 -14.10
CA LEU A 359 7.35 21.21 -12.89
C LEU A 359 7.69 20.13 -11.87
N ARG A 360 8.91 20.17 -11.32
CA ARG A 360 9.39 19.13 -10.40
C ARG A 360 9.02 19.49 -8.96
N VAL A 361 8.11 18.73 -8.37
CA VAL A 361 7.73 18.84 -6.96
C VAL A 361 8.50 17.79 -6.17
N VAL A 362 9.41 18.19 -5.30
CA VAL A 362 10.23 17.27 -4.50
C VAL A 362 9.76 17.31 -3.05
N VAL A 363 9.44 16.16 -2.50
CA VAL A 363 8.97 16.04 -1.12
C VAL A 363 10.11 15.58 -0.22
N ALA A 364 10.56 16.43 0.70
CA ALA A 364 11.50 16.04 1.75
C ALA A 364 10.74 15.45 2.95
N GLY A 365 10.49 14.14 2.90
CA GLY A 365 9.59 13.48 3.85
C GLY A 365 9.52 11.96 3.66
N GLY A 366 8.43 11.35 4.13
CA GLY A 366 8.10 9.94 3.87
C GLY A 366 6.87 9.78 2.98
N ASP A 367 6.41 8.55 2.81
CA ASP A 367 5.29 8.18 1.92
C ASP A 367 4.00 8.97 2.24
N GLY A 368 3.67 9.13 3.52
CA GLY A 368 2.53 9.94 3.95
C GLY A 368 2.66 11.44 3.62
N THR A 369 3.88 11.99 3.62
CA THR A 369 4.11 13.38 3.18
C THR A 369 3.91 13.52 1.68
N VAL A 370 4.30 12.51 0.89
CA VAL A 370 4.08 12.50 -0.57
C VAL A 370 2.58 12.57 -0.87
N MET A 371 1.79 11.72 -0.22
CA MET A 371 0.33 11.71 -0.41
C MET A 371 -0.34 12.99 0.08
N TRP A 372 0.15 13.57 1.16
CA TRP A 372 -0.34 14.87 1.63
C TRP A 372 -0.05 15.99 0.62
N VAL A 373 1.15 16.03 0.03
CA VAL A 373 1.48 17.01 -1.03
C VAL A 373 0.59 16.80 -2.25
N LEU A 374 0.33 15.55 -2.67
CA LEU A 374 -0.62 15.27 -3.75
C LEU A 374 -2.02 15.82 -3.44
N GLN A 375 -2.51 15.65 -2.21
CA GLN A 375 -3.80 16.20 -1.79
C GLN A 375 -3.81 17.73 -1.79
N GLU A 376 -2.75 18.38 -1.31
CA GLU A 376 -2.64 19.84 -1.37
C GLU A 376 -2.58 20.36 -2.81
N LEU A 377 -1.92 19.66 -3.75
CA LEU A 377 -1.96 20.01 -5.17
C LEU A 377 -3.42 20.03 -5.67
N ILE A 378 -4.19 18.98 -5.37
CA ILE A 378 -5.59 18.85 -5.76
C ILE A 378 -6.44 19.94 -5.11
N LEU A 379 -6.29 20.19 -3.80
CA LEU A 379 -7.04 21.21 -3.06
C LEU A 379 -6.81 22.63 -3.61
N HIS A 380 -5.62 22.92 -4.13
CA HIS A 380 -5.31 24.21 -4.75
C HIS A 380 -5.73 24.29 -6.23
N GLY A 381 -6.36 23.24 -6.78
CA GLY A 381 -6.77 23.18 -8.18
C GLY A 381 -5.59 23.10 -9.16
N ILE A 382 -4.44 22.59 -8.71
CA ILE A 382 -3.27 22.42 -9.57
C ILE A 382 -3.45 21.18 -10.44
N ASN A 383 -3.30 21.36 -11.76
CA ASN A 383 -3.33 20.24 -12.68
C ASN A 383 -2.10 19.32 -12.47
N THR A 384 -2.35 18.12 -11.93
CA THR A 384 -1.30 17.16 -11.58
C THR A 384 -0.63 16.52 -12.80
N ASP A 385 -1.16 16.68 -14.01
CA ASP A 385 -0.50 16.27 -15.26
C ASP A 385 0.65 17.21 -15.67
N ARG A 386 0.77 18.38 -15.05
CA ARG A 386 1.84 19.35 -15.32
C ARG A 386 2.95 19.34 -14.27
N VAL A 387 2.84 18.47 -13.28
CA VAL A 387 3.83 18.31 -12.22
C VAL A 387 4.31 16.87 -12.14
N CYS A 388 5.56 16.65 -11.77
CA CYS A 388 6.04 15.33 -11.38
C CYS A 388 6.55 15.35 -9.94
N ILE A 389 6.08 14.40 -9.12
CA ILE A 389 6.42 14.30 -7.71
C ILE A 389 7.65 13.39 -7.54
N GLY A 390 8.70 13.91 -6.91
CA GLY A 390 9.87 13.17 -6.44
C GLY A 390 9.98 13.23 -4.92
N ILE A 391 10.96 12.53 -4.35
CA ILE A 391 11.14 12.43 -2.89
C ILE A 391 12.62 12.57 -2.48
N ILE A 392 12.86 13.20 -1.32
CA ILE A 392 14.03 12.98 -0.48
C ILE A 392 13.58 12.07 0.66
N PRO A 393 14.03 10.80 0.72
CA PRO A 393 13.42 9.77 1.56
C PRO A 393 13.79 9.88 3.05
N PHE A 394 13.27 10.90 3.73
CA PHE A 394 13.38 11.06 5.18
C PHE A 394 12.35 10.20 5.96
N GLY A 395 11.53 9.41 5.27
CA GLY A 395 10.64 8.43 5.89
C GLY A 395 11.37 7.24 6.51
N THR A 396 10.63 6.41 7.27
CA THR A 396 11.18 5.18 7.87
C THR A 396 11.02 3.97 6.95
N GLY A 397 9.88 3.85 6.24
CA GLY A 397 9.61 2.77 5.28
C GLY A 397 10.18 3.08 3.89
N ASN A 398 9.84 4.26 3.37
CA ASN A 398 10.28 4.79 2.07
C ASN A 398 9.86 3.86 0.92
N ASP A 399 8.68 3.26 1.01
CA ASP A 399 8.20 2.30 0.02
C ASP A 399 8.00 2.97 -1.35
N PHE A 400 7.45 4.19 -1.38
CA PHE A 400 7.35 5.01 -2.60
C PHE A 400 8.73 5.29 -3.20
N SER A 401 9.69 5.69 -2.37
CA SER A 401 11.08 5.97 -2.78
C SER A 401 11.78 4.73 -3.34
N ARG A 402 11.52 3.54 -2.77
CA ARG A 402 12.08 2.28 -3.26
C ARG A 402 11.50 1.91 -4.61
N ALA A 403 10.17 1.98 -4.75
CA ALA A 403 9.48 1.70 -6.00
C ALA A 403 9.95 2.63 -7.14
N THR A 404 10.21 3.91 -6.83
CA THR A 404 10.67 4.92 -7.79
C THR A 404 12.19 5.06 -7.90
N GLY A 405 12.97 4.22 -7.19
CA GLY A 405 14.43 4.13 -7.31
C GLY A 405 15.26 5.17 -6.54
N TRP A 406 14.66 6.03 -5.72
CA TRP A 406 15.35 7.04 -4.92
C TRP A 406 16.14 6.47 -3.75
N GLY A 407 15.80 5.26 -3.32
CA GLY A 407 16.57 4.49 -2.34
C GLY A 407 15.79 4.19 -1.05
N ALA A 408 16.47 3.50 -0.15
CA ALA A 408 15.89 2.91 1.06
C ALA A 408 15.77 3.86 2.26
N SER A 409 16.62 4.88 2.31
CA SER A 409 16.87 5.67 3.52
C SER A 409 17.24 7.09 3.17
N ALA A 410 17.13 7.97 4.16
CA ALA A 410 17.60 9.34 4.05
C ALA A 410 19.05 9.36 3.54
N PRO A 411 19.39 10.30 2.63
CA PRO A 411 20.76 10.41 2.16
C PRO A 411 21.73 10.68 3.31
N SER A 412 22.88 10.01 3.29
CA SER A 412 23.87 10.05 4.37
C SER A 412 24.63 11.38 4.44
N ASP A 413 24.87 12.00 3.29
CA ASP A 413 25.47 13.32 3.15
C ASP A 413 24.43 14.28 2.58
N PHE A 414 23.56 14.83 3.43
CA PHE A 414 22.53 15.79 3.00
C PHE A 414 22.16 16.74 4.15
N PRO A 415 22.18 18.07 3.95
CA PRO A 415 22.50 18.77 2.71
C PRO A 415 24.00 18.71 2.33
N GLY A 416 24.83 18.21 3.25
CA GLY A 416 26.27 18.01 3.07
C GLY A 416 27.12 19.28 3.22
N SER A 417 28.42 19.11 3.40
CA SER A 417 29.35 20.24 3.55
C SER A 417 29.34 21.11 2.30
N ARG A 418 29.20 22.44 2.45
CA ARG A 418 29.08 23.38 1.32
C ARG A 418 27.99 22.97 0.30
N LEU A 419 26.93 22.30 0.76
CA LEU A 419 25.79 21.83 -0.04
C LEU A 419 26.13 20.75 -1.09
N THR A 420 27.25 20.02 -0.97
CA THR A 420 27.64 18.97 -1.93
C THR A 420 26.57 17.90 -2.11
N GLY A 421 26.02 17.43 -1.00
CA GLY A 421 24.94 16.45 -0.95
C GLY A 421 23.68 16.96 -1.64
N PHE A 422 23.26 18.17 -1.29
CA PHE A 422 22.09 18.83 -1.87
C PHE A 422 22.24 19.01 -3.39
N ARG A 423 23.39 19.53 -3.85
CA ARG A 423 23.71 19.67 -5.29
C ARG A 423 23.67 18.33 -6.02
N THR A 424 24.17 17.26 -5.40
CA THR A 424 24.13 15.91 -5.99
C THR A 424 22.70 15.44 -6.21
N TRP A 425 21.81 15.65 -5.23
CA TRP A 425 20.41 15.28 -5.36
C TRP A 425 19.64 16.15 -6.37
N LEU A 426 19.92 17.46 -6.44
CA LEU A 426 19.36 18.34 -7.48
C LEU A 426 19.65 17.82 -8.89
N LYS A 427 20.91 17.40 -9.17
CA LYS A 427 21.26 16.79 -10.47
C LYS A 427 20.44 15.53 -10.75
N ARG A 428 20.27 14.67 -9.74
CA ARG A 428 19.50 13.43 -9.87
C ARG A 428 18.04 13.73 -10.18
N TRP A 429 17.40 14.69 -9.51
CA TRP A 429 16.02 15.08 -9.83
C TRP A 429 15.92 15.70 -11.21
N LEU A 430 16.81 16.60 -11.60
CA LEU A 430 16.78 17.22 -12.93
C LEU A 430 16.91 16.18 -14.05
N SER A 431 17.67 15.12 -13.80
CA SER A 431 17.92 14.02 -14.75
C SER A 431 16.95 12.85 -14.62
N ALA A 432 16.00 12.90 -13.68
CA ALA A 432 15.07 11.81 -13.42
C ALA A 432 14.10 11.63 -14.59
N ASP A 433 13.81 10.37 -14.91
CA ASP A 433 12.73 10.02 -15.82
C ASP A 433 11.39 10.39 -15.18
N VAL A 434 10.37 10.59 -16.01
CA VAL A 434 9.02 10.92 -15.55
C VAL A 434 8.09 9.79 -15.97
N LYS A 435 7.32 9.25 -15.02
CA LYS A 435 6.37 8.16 -15.25
C LYS A 435 5.05 8.41 -14.52
N LYS A 436 3.97 7.84 -15.01
CA LYS A 436 2.73 7.74 -14.24
C LYS A 436 2.93 6.83 -13.03
N PHE A 437 2.16 7.08 -11.99
CA PHE A 437 2.11 6.26 -10.79
C PHE A 437 0.64 6.06 -10.43
N ASP A 438 0.27 4.80 -10.23
CA ASP A 438 -1.11 4.41 -9.97
C ASP A 438 -1.49 4.78 -8.54
N ILE A 439 -2.57 5.54 -8.39
CA ILE A 439 -3.18 5.84 -7.10
C ILE A 439 -4.56 5.20 -7.10
N TRP A 440 -4.87 4.46 -6.06
CA TRP A 440 -6.15 3.77 -5.93
C TRP A 440 -7.00 4.45 -4.89
N LYS A 441 -8.29 4.59 -5.16
CA LYS A 441 -9.26 5.01 -4.16
C LYS A 441 -9.80 3.78 -3.44
N VAL A 442 -9.60 3.76 -2.13
CA VAL A 442 -10.15 2.78 -1.20
C VAL A 442 -11.38 3.39 -0.55
N GLY A 443 -12.54 2.78 -0.77
CA GLY A 443 -13.81 3.16 -0.15
C GLY A 443 -14.31 2.07 0.78
N VAL A 444 -14.45 2.33 2.07
CA VAL A 444 -15.00 1.38 3.05
C VAL A 444 -16.37 1.88 3.49
N LYS A 445 -17.41 1.14 3.12
CA LYS A 445 -18.79 1.41 3.50
C LYS A 445 -19.20 0.54 4.67
N LEU A 446 -20.00 1.10 5.58
CA LEU A 446 -20.55 0.39 6.73
C LEU A 446 -22.02 0.07 6.49
N HIS A 447 -22.51 -0.97 7.17
CA HIS A 447 -23.95 -1.14 7.30
C HIS A 447 -24.55 -0.02 8.17
N ASP A 448 -25.77 0.38 7.86
CA ASP A 448 -26.46 1.48 8.58
C ASP A 448 -26.72 1.14 10.07
N ASP A 449 -26.80 -0.14 10.42
CA ASP A 449 -27.08 -0.63 11.76
C ASP A 449 -25.79 -0.88 12.56
N GLY A 450 -25.34 0.11 13.33
CA GLY A 450 -24.25 -0.06 14.30
C GLY A 450 -22.84 -0.12 13.71
N GLY A 451 -22.67 0.32 12.45
CA GLY A 451 -21.37 0.51 11.83
C GLY A 451 -20.60 1.69 12.46
N VAL A 452 -19.34 1.48 12.83
CA VAL A 452 -18.46 2.53 13.35
C VAL A 452 -17.02 2.32 12.87
N ILE A 453 -16.33 3.39 12.48
CA ILE A 453 -14.89 3.38 12.18
C ILE A 453 -14.14 4.16 13.24
N TYR A 454 -13.10 3.55 13.80
CA TYR A 454 -12.13 4.21 14.66
C TYR A 454 -10.80 4.32 13.92
N GLN A 455 -10.23 5.50 13.84
CA GLN A 455 -8.83 5.67 13.47
C GLN A 455 -7.96 5.40 14.70
N LEU A 456 -6.90 4.61 14.52
CA LEU A 456 -5.93 4.29 15.56
C LEU A 456 -4.73 5.23 15.38
N LYS A 457 -4.58 6.23 16.26
CA LYS A 457 -3.52 7.23 16.17
C LYS A 457 -2.87 7.42 17.54
N ASN A 458 -1.54 7.36 17.59
CA ASN A 458 -0.76 7.52 18.83
C ASN A 458 -1.20 6.61 20.00
N GLY A 459 -1.73 5.43 19.68
CA GLY A 459 -2.23 4.50 20.69
C GLY A 459 -3.67 4.76 21.19
N GLU A 460 -4.33 5.81 20.69
CA GLU A 460 -5.72 6.15 20.97
C GLU A 460 -6.65 5.67 19.86
N LYS A 461 -7.91 5.42 20.22
CA LYS A 461 -9.00 5.10 19.28
C LYS A 461 -9.86 6.34 19.10
N VAL A 462 -9.79 6.97 17.94
CA VAL A 462 -10.56 8.18 17.64
C VAL A 462 -11.72 7.79 16.72
N PRO A 463 -12.99 7.93 17.14
CA PRO A 463 -14.12 7.66 16.27
C PRO A 463 -14.13 8.66 15.10
N LEU A 464 -14.41 8.19 13.90
CA LEU A 464 -14.60 9.05 12.74
C LEU A 464 -16.08 9.45 12.62
N THR A 465 -16.33 10.73 12.46
CA THR A 465 -17.68 11.31 12.34
C THR A 465 -17.87 12.06 11.02
N GLU A 466 -19.12 12.30 10.66
CA GLU A 466 -19.48 13.08 9.47
C GLU A 466 -19.22 14.59 9.68
N GLY A 467 -18.14 15.09 9.09
CA GLY A 467 -17.75 16.50 9.18
C GLY A 467 -17.24 16.94 10.56
N ASN A 468 -16.78 18.18 10.66
CA ASN A 468 -16.12 18.69 11.88
C ASN A 468 -17.10 19.01 13.03
N ALA A 469 -18.41 18.88 12.83
CA ALA A 469 -19.44 19.42 13.73
C ALA A 469 -20.63 18.49 14.03
N THR A 470 -20.62 17.24 13.58
CA THR A 470 -21.69 16.28 13.95
C THR A 470 -21.13 15.10 14.76
N ASP A 471 -21.89 14.66 15.76
CA ASP A 471 -21.62 13.41 16.52
C ASP A 471 -22.04 12.16 15.73
N ARG A 472 -22.36 12.30 14.43
CA ARG A 472 -22.85 11.18 13.62
C ARG A 472 -21.67 10.33 13.15
N PRO A 473 -21.70 9.00 13.34
CA PRO A 473 -20.64 8.12 12.85
C PRO A 473 -20.48 8.21 11.33
N LEU A 474 -19.22 8.24 10.87
CA LEU A 474 -18.90 8.23 9.44
C LEU A 474 -19.41 6.95 8.78
N LYS A 475 -20.31 7.07 7.80
CA LYS A 475 -20.84 5.90 7.06
C LYS A 475 -19.91 5.33 5.99
N THR A 476 -19.02 6.15 5.45
CA THR A 476 -18.08 5.72 4.40
C THR A 476 -16.74 6.41 4.57
N LEU A 477 -15.69 5.62 4.74
CA LEU A 477 -14.31 6.09 4.68
C LEU A 477 -13.84 6.08 3.23
N THR A 478 -13.23 7.17 2.77
CA THR A 478 -12.57 7.25 1.47
C THR A 478 -11.12 7.68 1.68
N LYS A 479 -10.18 6.91 1.12
CA LYS A 479 -8.74 7.21 1.18
C LYS A 479 -8.06 6.92 -0.15
N PRO A 480 -7.15 7.80 -0.63
CA PRO A 480 -6.21 7.41 -1.66
C PRO A 480 -5.19 6.43 -1.08
N MET A 481 -4.75 5.48 -1.90
CA MET A 481 -3.78 4.44 -1.58
C MET A 481 -2.71 4.43 -2.66
N CYS A 482 -1.45 4.60 -2.26
CA CYS A 482 -0.28 4.59 -3.14
C CYS A 482 0.58 3.36 -2.98
N ASN A 483 0.58 2.69 -1.83
CA ASN A 483 1.46 1.56 -1.59
C ASN A 483 0.66 0.27 -1.42
N TYR A 484 -0.18 0.20 -0.38
CA TYR A 484 -0.91 -1.04 -0.07
C TYR A 484 -2.04 -0.83 0.94
N PHE A 485 -2.93 -1.82 0.94
CA PHE A 485 -3.99 -2.02 1.91
C PHE A 485 -3.86 -3.38 2.58
N SER A 486 -4.34 -3.51 3.80
CA SER A 486 -4.51 -4.82 4.42
C SER A 486 -5.75 -4.88 5.31
N THR A 487 -6.26 -6.08 5.54
CA THR A 487 -7.33 -6.34 6.50
C THR A 487 -7.16 -7.69 7.21
N GLY A 488 -7.51 -7.73 8.49
CA GLY A 488 -7.37 -8.90 9.38
C GLY A 488 -7.92 -8.61 10.78
N VAL A 489 -8.12 -9.65 11.60
CA VAL A 489 -8.78 -9.54 12.92
C VAL A 489 -7.84 -9.77 14.08
#